data_AF-A0A928R4E7-F1
#
_entry.id   AF-A0A928R4E7-F1
#
_cell.length_a   1.000
_cell.length_b   1.000
_cell.length_c   1.000
_cell.angle_alpha   90.00
_cell.angle_beta   90.00
_cell.angle_gamma   90.00
#
_symmetry.space_group_name_H-M   'P 1'
#
loop_
_entity.id
_entity.type
_entity.pdbx_description
1 polymer ?
#
loop_
_entity_poly.entity_id
_entity_poly.type
_entity_poly.pdbx_seq_one_letter_code
_entity_poly.pdbx_strand_id
1 'polypeptide(L)'
;MYFKGSDYMLSMDNLKLLCELSKLHLSEDEMKEYQKEMTDIINLMDTIGDSDFEYNPIDMTNAIPFGELRADNITEFDNMDGIVKNGPEVIENQFVVPKIVD
;
A
#
# COMPACT_ATOMS: atom_id res chain seq x y z
N MET A 1 23.22 6.27 1.12
CA MET A 1 23.44 5.85 -0.28
C MET A 1 22.64 6.83 -1.11
N TYR A 2 23.27 7.93 -1.53
CA TYR A 2 22.60 9.04 -2.19
C TYR A 2 22.52 8.75 -3.68
N PHE A 3 21.31 8.68 -4.23
CA PHE A 3 21.06 8.61 -5.66
C PHE A 3 21.33 9.99 -6.25
N LYS A 4 22.59 10.28 -6.61
CA LYS A 4 22.92 11.51 -7.33
C LYS A 4 22.49 11.37 -8.80
N GLY A 5 21.51 12.17 -9.21
CA GLY A 5 21.45 12.81 -10.52
C GLY A 5 21.65 11.91 -11.74
N SER A 6 21.04 10.73 -11.78
CA SER A 6 20.73 10.09 -13.06
C SER A 6 19.29 10.41 -13.40
N ASP A 7 19.01 10.82 -14.63
CA ASP A 7 17.67 10.87 -15.23
C ASP A 7 17.06 9.45 -15.14
N TYR A 8 16.48 9.13 -13.98
CA TYR A 8 16.13 7.76 -13.61
C TYR A 8 14.76 7.46 -14.21
N MET A 9 14.77 6.86 -15.39
CA MET A 9 13.56 6.30 -15.95
C MET A 9 13.24 4.98 -15.24
N LEU A 10 12.08 4.90 -14.59
CA LEU A 10 11.59 3.65 -14.01
C LEU A 10 11.47 2.60 -15.13
N SER A 11 12.14 1.45 -14.99
CA SER A 11 12.05 0.39 -16.01
C SER A 11 10.67 -0.26 -16.02
N MET A 12 10.26 -0.76 -17.18
CA MET A 12 8.98 -1.49 -17.31
C MET A 12 8.94 -2.75 -16.43
N ASP A 13 10.09 -3.40 -16.23
CA ASP A 13 10.18 -4.57 -15.35
C ASP A 13 10.00 -4.19 -13.88
N ASN A 14 10.53 -3.04 -13.45
CA ASN A 14 10.30 -2.52 -12.10
C ASN A 14 8.83 -2.16 -11.89
N LEU A 15 8.18 -1.56 -12.90
CA LEU A 15 6.75 -1.25 -12.83
C LEU A 15 5.90 -2.52 -12.71
N LYS A 16 6.20 -3.55 -13.50
CA LYS A 16 5.52 -4.85 -13.43
C LYS A 16 5.69 -5.51 -12.06
N LEU A 17 6.90 -5.50 -11.51
CA LEU A 17 7.18 -6.02 -10.17
C LEU A 17 6.34 -5.28 -9.11
N LEU A 18 6.28 -3.95 -9.18
CA LEU A 18 5.47 -3.15 -8.24
C LEU A 18 3.97 -3.45 -8.38
N CYS A 19 3.47 -3.65 -9.60
CA CYS A 19 2.08 -4.04 -9.84
C CYS A 19 1.78 -5.42 -9.24
N GLU A 20 2.68 -6.39 -9.39
CA GLU A 20 2.51 -7.74 -8.85
C GLU A 20 2.49 -7.74 -7.30
N LEU A 21 3.38 -6.98 -6.68
CA LEU A 21 3.41 -6.81 -5.22
C LEU A 21 2.14 -6.13 -4.70
N SER A 22 1.60 -5.19 -5.47
CA SER A 22 0.40 -4.43 -5.10
C SER A 22 -0.91 -5.11 -5.52
N LYS A 23 -0.84 -6.28 -6.18
CA LYS A 23 -1.99 -6.99 -6.77
C LYS A 23 -2.80 -6.12 -7.74
N LEU A 24 -2.12 -5.24 -8.48
CA LEU A 24 -2.69 -4.39 -9.51
C LEU A 24 -2.53 -5.04 -10.89
N HIS A 25 -3.59 -4.98 -11.69
CA HIS A 25 -3.58 -5.43 -13.07
C HIS A 25 -3.78 -4.22 -13.98
N LEU A 26 -2.75 -3.89 -14.75
CA LEU A 26 -2.75 -2.78 -15.70
C LEU A 26 -2.62 -3.33 -17.13
N SER A 27 -3.27 -2.67 -18.08
CA SER A 27 -3.04 -2.90 -19.51
C SER A 27 -1.67 -2.38 -19.95
N GLU A 28 -1.21 -2.78 -21.14
CA GLU A 28 0.07 -2.30 -21.69
C GLU A 28 0.09 -0.79 -21.95
N ASP A 29 -1.06 -0.21 -22.32
CA ASP A 29 -1.16 1.22 -22.58
C ASP A 29 -1.16 2.02 -21.28
N GLU A 30 -1.90 1.56 -20.26
CA GLU A 30 -1.84 2.12 -18.90
C GLU A 30 -0.42 2.02 -18.34
N MET A 31 0.27 0.88 -18.50
CA MET A 31 1.65 0.73 -18.03
C MET A 31 2.61 1.77 -18.60
N LYS A 32 2.47 2.18 -19.86
CA LYS A 32 3.33 3.23 -20.46
C LYS A 32 3.03 4.60 -19.88
N GLU A 33 1.75 4.90 -19.62
CA GLU A 33 1.33 6.15 -18.98
C GLU A 33 1.86 6.21 -17.54
N TYR A 34 1.58 5.18 -16.74
CA TYR A 34 2.04 5.09 -15.35
C TYR A 34 3.56 5.07 -15.21
N GLN A 35 4.30 4.50 -16.17
CA GLN A 35 5.76 4.56 -16.17
C GLN A 35 6.26 6.01 -16.19
N LYS A 36 5.65 6.85 -17.04
CA LYS A 36 6.00 8.25 -17.14
C LYS A 36 5.60 9.00 -15.86
N GLU A 37 4.36 8.83 -15.41
CA GLU A 37 3.86 9.52 -14.22
C GLU A 37 4.64 9.15 -12.95
N MET A 38 4.96 7.87 -12.76
CA MET A 38 5.78 7.43 -11.61
C MET A 38 7.21 7.95 -11.70
N THR A 39 7.78 8.03 -12.91
CA THR A 39 9.10 8.66 -13.11
C THR A 39 9.05 10.14 -12.72
N ASP A 40 8.01 10.86 -13.13
CA ASP A 40 7.82 12.27 -12.77
C ASP A 40 7.66 12.47 -11.25
N ILE A 41 6.93 11.58 -10.58
CA ILE A 41 6.78 11.59 -9.11
C ILE A 41 8.11 11.31 -8.41
N ILE A 42 8.88 10.34 -8.87
CA ILE A 42 10.21 10.03 -8.31
C ILE A 42 11.13 11.24 -8.45
N ASN A 43 11.18 11.83 -9.64
CA ASN A 43 11.97 13.04 -9.89
C ASN A 43 11.54 14.22 -9.00
N LEU A 44 10.24 14.37 -8.75
CA LEU A 44 9.74 15.36 -7.80
C LEU A 44 10.21 15.06 -6.37
N MET A 45 10.12 13.81 -5.92
CA MET A 45 10.55 13.41 -4.57
C MET A 45 12.06 13.58 -4.37
N ASP A 46 12.87 13.40 -5.41
CA ASP A 46 14.32 13.66 -5.34
C ASP A 46 14.62 15.14 -5.02
N THR A 47 13.78 16.09 -5.45
CA THR A 47 13.95 17.52 -5.09
C THR A 47 13.83 17.79 -3.58
N ILE A 48 13.14 16.92 -2.85
CA ILE A 48 13.02 17.02 -1.38
C ILE A 48 14.31 16.53 -0.71
N GLY A 49 14.96 15.51 -1.29
CA GLY A 49 16.21 14.94 -0.78
C GLY A 49 17.41 15.90 -0.86
N ASP A 50 17.34 16.90 -1.74
CA ASP A 50 18.36 17.95 -1.89
C ASP A 50 18.23 19.10 -0.86
N SER A 51 17.22 19.06 0.02
CA SER A 51 17.09 20.03 1.09
C SER A 51 18.13 19.81 2.20
N ASP A 52 18.67 20.88 2.78
CA ASP A 52 19.59 20.86 3.93
C ASP A 52 18.90 20.44 5.25
N PHE A 53 17.87 19.59 5.17
CA PHE A 53 17.09 19.16 6.31
C PHE A 53 17.87 18.15 7.16
N GLU A 54 18.25 18.55 8.38
CA GLU A 54 18.76 17.63 9.38
C GLU A 54 17.60 16.86 10.03
N TYR A 55 17.51 15.57 9.74
CA TYR A 55 16.50 14.68 10.31
C TYR A 55 16.63 14.58 11.85
N ASN A 56 15.60 15.02 12.57
CA ASN A 56 15.44 14.75 13.99
C ASN A 56 14.36 13.66 14.22
N PRO A 57 14.68 12.50 14.83
CA PRO A 57 13.73 11.42 15.10
C PRO A 57 12.48 11.83 15.90
N ILE A 58 12.56 12.95 16.63
CA ILE A 58 11.47 13.48 17.45
C ILE A 58 10.33 14.05 16.57
N ASP A 59 10.61 14.49 15.35
CA ASP A 59 9.65 15.23 14.52
C ASP A 59 8.53 14.36 13.92
N MET A 60 8.71 13.03 13.90
CA MET A 60 7.70 12.07 13.40
C MET A 60 7.22 11.07 14.46
N THR A 61 7.71 11.16 15.70
CA THR A 61 7.21 10.33 16.79
C THR A 61 5.96 10.98 17.36
N ASN A 62 4.83 10.80 16.67
CA ASN A 62 3.50 10.85 17.29
C ASN A 62 3.35 9.65 18.25
N ALA A 63 4.25 9.58 19.24
CA ALA A 63 4.31 8.52 20.22
C ALA A 63 3.11 8.69 21.15
N ILE A 64 2.00 8.08 20.76
CA ILE A 64 0.89 7.88 21.67
C ILE A 64 1.42 6.94 22.77
N PRO A 65 1.34 7.32 24.05
CA PRO A 65 1.79 6.46 25.13
C PRO A 65 0.95 5.17 25.14
N PHE A 66 1.58 4.02 24.88
CA PHE A 66 0.96 2.69 24.92
C PHE A 66 0.78 2.17 26.36
N GLY A 67 0.28 3.01 27.26
CA GLY A 67 0.08 2.66 28.67
C GLY A 67 -1.19 1.86 28.93
N GLU A 68 -2.17 1.96 28.04
CA GLU A 68 -3.47 1.30 28.19
C GLU A 68 -3.51 0.01 27.39
N LEU A 69 -3.57 -1.12 28.10
CA LEU A 69 -3.84 -2.42 27.50
C LEU A 69 -5.34 -2.62 27.37
N ARG A 70 -5.78 -3.27 26.28
CA ARG A 70 -7.17 -3.73 26.14
C ARG A 70 -7.48 -4.71 27.28
N ALA A 71 -8.55 -4.45 28.05
CA ALA A 71 -9.04 -5.38 29.05
C ALA A 71 -9.54 -6.69 28.40
N ASP A 72 -9.30 -7.82 29.06
CA ASP A 72 -9.71 -9.14 28.57
C ASP A 72 -11.19 -9.44 28.86
N ASN A 73 -12.06 -8.68 28.22
CA ASN A 73 -13.51 -8.86 28.30
C ASN A 73 -14.03 -9.48 27.00
N ILE A 74 -14.99 -10.39 27.12
CA ILE A 74 -15.71 -10.97 25.98
C ILE A 74 -16.60 -9.89 25.36
N THR A 75 -16.61 -9.80 24.03
CA THR A 75 -17.55 -8.98 23.27
C THR A 75 -18.36 -9.89 22.35
N GLU A 76 -19.69 -9.86 22.48
CA GLU A 76 -20.58 -10.62 21.61
C GLU A 76 -20.87 -9.83 20.34
N PHE A 77 -20.87 -10.52 19.19
CA PHE A 77 -21.25 -9.97 17.89
C PHE A 77 -22.37 -10.83 17.31
N ASP A 78 -23.60 -10.35 17.39
CA ASP A 78 -24.82 -11.08 17.03
C ASP A 78 -25.36 -10.72 15.63
N ASN A 79 -24.79 -9.70 14.99
CA ASN A 79 -25.25 -9.22 13.68
C ASN A 79 -24.52 -9.90 12.51
N MET A 80 -24.78 -11.19 12.31
CA MET A 80 -24.21 -11.95 11.20
C MET A 80 -24.61 -11.35 9.84
N ASP A 81 -25.87 -10.93 9.70
CA ASP A 81 -26.40 -10.31 8.47
C ASP A 81 -25.61 -9.05 8.09
N GLY A 82 -25.23 -8.23 9.07
CA GLY A 82 -24.43 -7.03 8.87
C GLY A 82 -23.00 -7.32 8.41
N ILE A 83 -22.39 -8.42 8.88
CA ILE A 83 -21.02 -8.82 8.54
C ILE A 83 -20.95 -9.25 7.06
N VAL A 84 -21.93 -10.02 6.58
CA VAL A 84 -21.90 -10.59 5.23
C VAL A 84 -22.50 -9.69 4.16
N LYS A 85 -23.20 -8.60 4.56
CA LYS A 85 -23.95 -7.71 3.66
C LYS A 85 -23.15 -7.19 2.45
N ASN A 86 -21.85 -6.95 2.63
CA ASN A 86 -20.98 -6.41 1.59
C ASN A 86 -20.13 -7.49 0.89
N GLY A 87 -20.34 -8.77 1.22
CA GLY A 87 -19.63 -9.87 0.59
C GLY A 87 -19.99 -9.98 -0.89
N PRO A 88 -19.01 -10.15 -1.80
CA PRO A 88 -19.27 -10.29 -3.23
C PRO A 88 -20.08 -11.56 -3.54
N GLU A 89 -19.78 -12.65 -2.84
CA GLU A 89 -20.53 -13.91 -2.88
C GLU A 89 -20.49 -14.54 -1.48
N VAL A 90 -21.66 -14.95 -0.99
CA VAL A 90 -21.83 -15.49 0.37
C VAL A 90 -22.70 -16.73 0.32
N ILE A 91 -22.22 -17.83 0.92
CA ILE A 91 -22.98 -19.08 1.08
C ILE A 91 -22.90 -19.47 2.56
N GLU A 92 -24.04 -19.71 3.20
CA GLU A 92 -24.12 -20.15 4.61
C GLU A 92 -23.27 -19.28 5.58
N ASN A 93 -23.33 -17.95 5.42
CA ASN A 93 -22.53 -16.97 6.18
C ASN A 93 -21.01 -17.05 5.97
N GLN A 94 -20.55 -17.61 4.86
CA GLN A 94 -19.14 -17.70 4.48
C GLN A 94 -18.87 -16.91 3.20
N PHE A 95 -17.75 -16.18 3.14
CA PHE A 95 -17.31 -15.51 1.92
C PHE A 95 -16.73 -16.53 0.95
N VAL A 96 -17.29 -16.59 -0.25
CA VAL A 96 -16.80 -17.49 -1.30
C VAL A 96 -15.61 -16.81 -2.00
N VAL A 97 -14.52 -17.57 -2.14
CA VAL A 97 -13.32 -17.14 -2.87
C VAL A 97 -12.92 -18.21 -3.88
N PRO A 98 -12.35 -17.83 -5.04
CA PRO A 98 -11.81 -18.80 -5.99
C PRO A 98 -10.78 -19.69 -5.31
N LYS A 99 -10.90 -21.01 -5.50
CA LYS A 99 -9.93 -21.96 -5.00
C LYS A 99 -8.61 -21.77 -5.77
N ILE A 100 -7.57 -21.36 -5.06
CA ILE A 100 -6.20 -21.46 -5.55
C ILE A 100 -5.75 -22.92 -5.47
N VAL A 101 -5.52 -23.54 -6.62
CA VAL A 101 -4.85 -24.84 -6.76
C VAL A 101 -3.82 -24.65 -7.87
N ASP A 102 -2.56 -24.95 -7.56
CA ASP A 102 -1.51 -25.14 -8.55
C ASP A 102 -1.40 -26.64 -8.88
#